data_AF-A0ABD0P9U3-F1
#
_entry.id   AF-A0ABD0P9U3-F1
#
_cell.length_a   1.000
_cell.length_b   1.000
_cell.length_c   1.000
_cell.angle_alpha   90.00
_cell.angle_beta   90.00
_cell.angle_gamma   90.00
#
_symmetry.space_group_name_H-M   'P 1'
#
loop_
_entity.id
_entity.type
_entity.pdbx_description
1 polymer ?
#
loop_
_entity_poly.entity_id
_entity_poly.type
_entity_poly.pdbx_seq_one_letter_code
_entity_poly.pdbx_strand_id
1 'polypeptide(L)'
;YTCIYKRRTGTKTDGCAVCYHSNRFTQLSVNLLEFRRSDCELLDRDNVGVVLLLQPTAGQNEAFSPICVANTHLLFNPRRGDVKLAQLAIVFAEIDVMIKKCRSEGRRCEVVLCGDFNALPNSPLWNFITTGQLYYHGLPAWM
;
A
#
# COMPACT_ATOMS: atom_id res chain seq x y z
N TYR A 1 -9.89 -11.87 -15.58
CA TYR A 1 -9.21 -11.00 -14.61
C TYR A 1 -8.17 -10.17 -15.34
N THR A 2 -7.98 -8.93 -14.93
CA THR A 2 -6.81 -8.11 -15.29
C THR A 2 -5.89 -8.06 -14.07
N CYS A 3 -4.59 -8.25 -14.27
CA CYS A 3 -3.61 -8.33 -13.20
C CYS A 3 -2.47 -7.33 -13.42
N ILE A 4 -2.16 -6.57 -12.37
CA ILE A 4 -1.01 -5.68 -12.32
C ILE A 4 0.01 -6.29 -11.37
N TYR A 5 1.24 -6.44 -11.83
CA TYR A 5 2.32 -7.07 -11.09
C TYR A 5 3.50 -6.13 -10.94
N LYS A 6 4.02 -6.02 -9.71
CA LYS A 6 5.29 -5.37 -9.40
C LYS A 6 6.24 -6.39 -8.80
N ARG A 7 7.24 -6.78 -9.59
CA ARG A 7 8.40 -7.53 -9.09
C ARG A 7 9.20 -6.64 -8.13
N ARG A 8 9.74 -7.25 -7.08
CA ARG A 8 10.74 -6.61 -6.22
C ARG A 8 11.97 -6.18 -7.02
N THR A 9 12.64 -5.14 -6.54
CA THR A 9 13.86 -4.62 -7.18
C THR A 9 15.07 -5.54 -6.93
N GLY A 10 16.22 -5.20 -7.52
CA GLY A 10 17.44 -5.98 -7.36
C GLY A 10 17.35 -7.36 -8.03
N THR A 11 17.86 -8.39 -7.35
CA THR A 11 17.94 -9.77 -7.86
C THR A 11 16.77 -10.66 -7.45
N LYS A 12 15.70 -10.07 -6.89
CA LYS A 12 14.54 -10.81 -6.38
C LYS A 12 13.65 -11.31 -7.52
N THR A 13 13.06 -12.49 -7.32
CA THR A 13 12.21 -13.17 -8.31
C THR A 13 10.71 -13.08 -7.96
N ASP A 14 10.40 -12.62 -6.76
CA ASP A 14 9.05 -12.44 -6.21
C ASP A 14 8.56 -10.98 -6.28
N GLY A 15 7.29 -10.75 -5.96
CA GLY A 15 6.66 -9.43 -6.01
C GLY A 15 5.21 -9.44 -5.54
N CYS A 16 4.53 -8.31 -5.71
CA CYS A 16 3.11 -8.16 -5.39
C CYS A 16 2.28 -8.08 -6.68
N ALA A 17 1.10 -8.70 -6.67
CA ALA A 17 0.11 -8.57 -7.71
C ALA A 17 -1.20 -8.04 -7.13
N VAL A 18 -1.93 -7.24 -7.92
CA VAL A 18 -3.34 -6.95 -7.68
C VAL A 18 -4.10 -7.37 -8.94
N CYS A 19 -5.03 -8.30 -8.78
CA CYS A 19 -5.88 -8.79 -9.86
C CYS A 19 -7.33 -8.40 -9.57
N TYR A 20 -8.03 -7.92 -10.59
CA TYR A 20 -9.43 -7.53 -10.48
C TYR A 20 -10.24 -8.03 -11.69
N HIS A 21 -11.55 -8.11 -11.50
CA HIS A 21 -12.49 -8.48 -12.56
C HIS A 21 -12.73 -7.29 -13.50
N SER A 22 -12.25 -7.37 -14.74
CA SER A 22 -12.37 -6.29 -15.72
C SER A 22 -13.80 -5.98 -16.17
N ASN A 23 -14.75 -6.89 -15.94
CA ASN A 23 -16.18 -6.65 -16.15
C ASN A 23 -16.86 -5.95 -14.96
N ARG A 24 -16.17 -5.79 -13.84
CA ARG A 24 -16.69 -5.18 -12.60
C ARG A 24 -15.98 -3.88 -12.24
N PHE A 25 -14.79 -3.66 -12.80
CA PHE A 25 -13.97 -2.50 -12.49
C PHE A 25 -13.25 -1.97 -13.73
N THR A 26 -13.23 -0.64 -13.84
CA THR A 26 -12.35 0.10 -14.73
C THR A 26 -11.17 0.65 -13.94
N GLN A 27 -9.95 0.44 -14.43
CA GLN A 27 -8.75 1.00 -13.80
C GLN A 27 -8.60 2.48 -14.14
N LEU A 28 -8.48 3.32 -13.11
CA LEU A 28 -8.25 4.76 -13.24
C LEU A 28 -6.78 5.15 -13.05
N SER A 29 -6.04 4.44 -12.18
CA SER A 29 -4.62 4.70 -11.90
C SER A 29 -3.89 3.42 -11.50
N VAL A 30 -2.58 3.39 -11.79
CA VAL A 30 -1.65 2.33 -11.37
C VAL A 30 -0.38 3.00 -10.85
N ASN A 31 -0.01 2.69 -9.61
CA ASN A 31 1.18 3.21 -8.98
C ASN A 31 1.97 2.02 -8.42
N LEU A 32 3.14 1.75 -9.02
CA LEU A 32 4.02 0.66 -8.63
C LEU A 32 5.13 1.23 -7.74
N LEU A 33 5.12 0.85 -6.46
CA LEU A 33 6.00 1.43 -5.46
C LEU A 33 7.30 0.63 -5.37
N GLU A 34 8.42 1.34 -5.36
CA GLU A 34 9.73 0.82 -4.96
C GLU A 34 10.12 1.51 -3.66
N PHE A 35 10.41 0.73 -2.62
CA PHE A 35 10.75 1.32 -1.33
C PHE A 35 12.23 1.64 -1.19
N ARG A 36 13.12 0.99 -1.96
CA ARG A 36 14.54 1.33 -1.96
C ARG A 36 14.74 2.76 -2.48
N ARG A 37 15.51 3.57 -1.75
CA ARG A 37 15.87 4.95 -2.10
C ARG A 37 17.37 5.12 -1.97
N SER A 38 18.04 5.56 -3.04
CA SER A 38 19.50 5.75 -3.04
C SER A 38 19.97 6.89 -2.14
N ASP A 39 19.08 7.84 -1.88
CA ASP A 39 19.27 9.03 -1.06
C ASP A 39 18.83 8.84 0.41
N CYS A 40 18.42 7.64 0.81
CA CYS A 40 17.99 7.34 2.17
C CYS A 40 18.54 6.00 2.65
N GLU A 41 19.55 6.03 3.53
CA GLU A 41 20.20 4.82 4.07
C GLU A 41 19.24 3.88 4.80
N LEU A 42 18.16 4.41 5.40
CA LEU A 42 17.13 3.61 6.06
C LEU A 42 16.38 2.72 5.05
N LEU A 43 16.16 3.22 3.85
CA LEU A 43 15.36 2.61 2.80
C LEU A 43 16.25 1.87 1.80
N ASP A 44 16.97 0.86 2.29
CA ASP A 44 17.95 0.08 1.54
C ASP A 44 17.43 -1.30 1.08
N ARG A 45 16.12 -1.54 1.16
CA ARG A 45 15.49 -2.85 0.90
C ARG A 45 14.63 -2.88 -0.35
N ASP A 46 14.72 -4.00 -1.08
CA ASP A 46 14.02 -4.26 -2.35
C ASP A 46 12.52 -4.60 -2.21
N ASN A 47 11.87 -4.21 -1.12
CA ASN A 47 10.44 -4.43 -0.96
C ASN A 47 9.66 -3.43 -1.85
N VAL A 48 8.44 -3.82 -2.22
CA VAL A 48 7.61 -3.09 -3.20
C VAL A 48 6.15 -3.12 -2.78
N GLY A 49 5.35 -2.26 -3.40
CA GLY A 49 3.90 -2.24 -3.28
C GLY A 49 3.22 -1.95 -4.61
N VAL A 50 1.92 -2.21 -4.67
CA VAL A 50 1.04 -1.87 -5.79
C VAL A 50 -0.13 -1.09 -5.23
N VAL A 51 -0.41 0.10 -5.77
CA VAL A 51 -1.58 0.90 -5.45
C VAL A 51 -2.37 1.14 -6.73
N LEU A 52 -3.62 0.69 -6.75
CA LEU A 52 -4.55 0.87 -7.85
C LEU A 52 -5.72 1.76 -7.43
N LEU A 53 -6.16 2.62 -8.33
CA LEU A 53 -7.47 3.26 -8.20
C LEU A 53 -8.43 2.61 -9.19
N LEU A 54 -9.48 1.98 -8.68
CA LEU A 54 -10.46 1.24 -9.46
C LEU A 54 -11.83 1.90 -9.36
N GLN A 55 -12.49 2.12 -10.49
CA GLN A 55 -13.88 2.55 -10.56
C GLN A 55 -14.77 1.32 -10.70
N PRO A 56 -15.66 1.02 -9.74
CA PRO A 56 -16.66 -0.01 -9.93
C PRO A 56 -17.55 0.32 -11.13
N THR A 57 -17.73 -0.65 -12.02
CA THR A 57 -18.63 -0.56 -13.17
C THR A 57 -20.03 -0.92 -12.70
N ALA A 58 -20.85 0.09 -12.42
CA ALA A 58 -22.25 -0.12 -12.05
C ALA A 58 -23.11 -0.52 -13.25
N GLY A 59 -24.21 -1.22 -12.99
CA GLY A 59 -25.37 -1.19 -13.89
C GLY A 59 -25.93 0.23 -13.98
N GLN A 60 -26.70 0.53 -15.03
CA GLN A 60 -27.01 1.85 -15.59
C GLN A 60 -27.52 2.97 -14.63
N ASN A 61 -27.73 2.73 -13.33
CA ASN A 61 -28.35 3.68 -12.39
C ASN A 61 -27.65 3.88 -11.03
N GLU A 62 -26.47 3.30 -10.75
CA GLU A 62 -25.75 3.52 -9.48
C GLU A 62 -24.38 4.17 -9.69
N ALA A 63 -24.09 5.25 -8.96
CA ALA A 63 -22.77 5.89 -8.97
C ALA A 63 -21.96 5.40 -7.77
N PHE A 64 -21.00 4.50 -8.01
CA PHE A 64 -20.09 4.05 -6.95
C PHE A 64 -18.87 4.96 -6.82
N SER A 65 -18.44 5.19 -5.58
CA SER A 65 -17.14 5.80 -5.30
C SER A 65 -16.00 4.92 -5.84
N PRO A 66 -14.90 5.51 -6.34
CA PRO A 66 -13.66 4.78 -6.58
C PRO A 66 -13.17 4.05 -5.33
N ILE A 67 -12.48 2.93 -5.56
CA ILE A 67 -11.82 2.14 -4.53
C ILE A 67 -10.31 2.17 -4.79
N CYS A 68 -9.55 2.65 -3.83
CA CYS A 68 -8.10 2.57 -3.79
C CYS A 68 -7.69 1.22 -3.19
N VAL A 69 -7.12 0.34 -3.99
CA VAL A 69 -6.64 -0.98 -3.58
C VAL A 69 -5.12 -0.93 -3.48
N ALA A 70 -4.59 -1.09 -2.27
CA ALA A 70 -3.16 -1.20 -2.01
C ALA A 70 -2.79 -2.62 -1.61
N ASN A 71 -1.69 -3.15 -2.14
CA ASN A 71 -1.12 -4.43 -1.76
C ASN A 71 0.40 -4.30 -1.59
N THR A 72 0.95 -4.84 -0.51
CA THR A 72 2.38 -4.75 -0.22
C THR A 72 2.91 -6.02 0.47
N HIS A 73 4.23 -6.19 0.44
CA HIS A 73 4.93 -7.16 1.28
C HIS A 73 6.09 -6.43 1.96
N LEU A 74 5.91 -6.07 3.23
CA LEU A 74 6.90 -5.32 4.01
C LEU A 74 8.13 -6.18 4.34
N LEU A 75 9.21 -5.53 4.77
CA LEU A 75 10.44 -6.22 5.18
C LEU A 75 10.15 -7.28 6.26
N PHE A 76 10.66 -8.50 6.06
CA PHE A 76 10.52 -9.61 7.02
C PHE A 76 11.32 -9.40 8.32
N ASN A 77 12.54 -8.87 8.22
CA ASN A 77 13.50 -8.84 9.34
C ASN A 77 12.84 -8.26 10.61
N PRO A 78 12.65 -9.08 11.67
CA PRO A 78 11.98 -8.63 12.88
C PRO A 78 12.74 -7.50 13.56
N ARG A 79 14.06 -7.40 13.35
CA ARG A 79 14.89 -6.37 13.97
C ARG A 79 14.89 -5.00 13.28
N ARG A 80 14.01 -4.79 12.30
CA ARG A 80 13.98 -3.59 11.46
C ARG A 80 12.57 -3.00 11.32
N GLY A 81 11.94 -2.77 12.47
CA GLY A 81 10.66 -2.07 12.58
C GLY A 81 10.71 -0.64 12.05
N ASP A 82 11.86 0.02 12.19
CA ASP A 82 12.20 1.30 11.57
C ASP A 82 11.98 1.28 10.04
N VAL A 83 12.48 0.23 9.36
CA VAL A 83 12.31 0.06 7.92
C VAL A 83 10.88 -0.30 7.58
N LYS A 84 10.24 -1.21 8.33
CA LYS A 84 8.83 -1.57 8.09
C LYS A 84 7.92 -0.36 8.20
N LEU A 85 8.13 0.50 9.21
CA LEU A 85 7.36 1.72 9.41
C LEU A 85 7.60 2.72 8.26
N ALA A 86 8.84 2.91 7.83
CA ALA A 86 9.15 3.78 6.70
C ALA A 86 8.53 3.27 5.38
N GLN A 87 8.58 1.96 5.13
CA GLN A 87 7.92 1.33 3.97
C GLN A 87 6.40 1.51 4.01
N LEU A 88 5.79 1.29 5.17
CA LEU A 88 4.35 1.50 5.38
C LEU A 88 3.98 2.97 5.16
N ALA A 89 4.80 3.92 5.61
CA ALA A 89 4.58 5.34 5.40
C ALA A 89 4.57 5.71 3.90
N ILE A 90 5.41 5.09 3.08
CA ILE A 90 5.38 5.27 1.61
C ILE A 90 4.04 4.78 1.03
N VAL A 91 3.55 3.61 1.49
CA VAL A 91 2.26 3.07 1.05
C VAL A 91 1.11 4.00 1.46
N PHE A 92 1.10 4.50 2.71
CA PHE A 92 0.09 5.42 3.20
C PHE A 92 0.12 6.76 2.47
N ALA A 93 1.30 7.29 2.15
CA ALA A 93 1.43 8.50 1.35
C ALA A 93 0.82 8.32 -0.05
N GLU A 94 1.05 7.18 -0.69
CA GLU A 94 0.46 6.91 -2.01
C GLU A 94 -1.06 6.76 -1.94
N ILE A 95 -1.59 6.09 -0.91
CA ILE A 95 -3.04 6.00 -0.67
C ILE A 95 -3.63 7.41 -0.47
N ASP A 96 -2.98 8.27 0.31
CA ASP A 96 -3.43 9.65 0.54
C ASP A 96 -3.44 10.47 -0.76
N VAL A 97 -2.47 10.28 -1.65
CA VAL A 97 -2.48 10.87 -3.00
C VAL A 97 -3.73 10.45 -3.78
N MET A 98 -4.10 9.16 -3.76
CA MET A 98 -5.32 8.66 -4.43
C MET A 98 -6.59 9.25 -3.82
N ILE A 99 -6.67 9.33 -2.49
CA ILE A 99 -7.81 9.94 -1.79
C ILE A 99 -7.95 11.41 -2.18
N LYS A 100 -6.84 12.16 -2.19
CA LYS A 100 -6.81 13.57 -2.58
C LYS A 100 -7.22 13.78 -4.03
N LYS A 101 -6.80 12.90 -4.94
CA LYS A 101 -7.22 12.92 -6.34
C LYS A 101 -8.73 12.78 -6.46
N CYS A 102 -9.34 11.76 -5.85
CA CYS A 102 -10.79 11.58 -5.85
C CYS A 102 -11.52 12.79 -5.25
N ARG A 103 -11.01 13.31 -4.13
CA ARG A 103 -11.59 14.49 -3.45
C ARG A 103 -11.57 15.73 -4.35
N SER A 104 -10.50 15.94 -5.11
CA SER A 104 -10.38 17.08 -6.05
C SER A 104 -11.43 17.02 -7.17
N GLU A 105 -11.92 15.83 -7.49
CA GLU A 105 -12.97 15.57 -8.47
C GLU A 105 -14.37 15.51 -7.82
N GLY A 106 -14.51 15.93 -6.56
CA GLY A 106 -15.76 15.93 -5.81
C GLY A 106 -16.25 14.54 -5.39
N ARG A 107 -15.40 13.51 -5.44
CA ARG A 107 -15.74 12.11 -5.14
C ARG A 107 -15.12 11.66 -3.82
N ARG A 108 -15.81 10.74 -3.13
CA ARG A 108 -15.20 9.96 -2.03
C ARG A 108 -14.30 8.87 -2.60
N CYS A 109 -13.41 8.33 -1.78
CA CYS A 109 -12.56 7.20 -2.13
C CYS A 109 -12.60 6.19 -1.00
N GLU A 110 -13.03 4.96 -1.30
CA GLU A 110 -12.91 3.84 -0.37
C GLU A 110 -11.49 3.28 -0.45
N VAL A 111 -11.00 2.68 0.63
CA VAL A 111 -9.64 2.12 0.69
C VAL A 111 -9.69 0.66 1.11
N VAL A 112 -9.00 -0.18 0.35
CA VAL A 112 -8.71 -1.57 0.71
C VAL A 112 -7.20 -1.72 0.76
N LEU A 113 -6.68 -2.00 1.95
CA LEU A 113 -5.26 -2.24 2.17
C LEU A 113 -5.05 -3.73 2.49
N CYS A 114 -4.33 -4.40 1.61
CA CYS A 114 -3.94 -5.80 1.74
C CYS A 114 -2.42 -5.92 1.82
N GLY A 115 -1.95 -7.08 2.25
CA GLY A 115 -0.54 -7.41 2.18
C GLY A 115 -0.05 -8.35 3.27
N ASP A 116 1.22 -8.72 3.14
CA ASP A 116 1.99 -9.30 4.23
C ASP A 116 2.78 -8.18 4.92
N PHE A 117 2.30 -7.77 6.08
CA PHE A 117 2.91 -6.68 6.86
C PHE A 117 4.09 -7.15 7.71
N ASN A 118 4.36 -8.46 7.79
CA ASN A 118 5.35 -9.04 8.69
C ASN A 118 5.24 -8.48 10.13
N ALA A 119 4.00 -8.30 10.59
CA ALA A 119 3.63 -7.71 11.86
C ALA A 119 2.54 -8.55 12.53
N LEU A 120 2.73 -8.85 13.82
CA LEU A 120 1.77 -9.60 14.60
C LEU A 120 0.60 -8.70 15.04
N PRO A 121 -0.59 -9.27 15.28
CA PRO A 121 -1.65 -8.57 16.01
C PRO A 121 -1.12 -7.92 17.29
N ASN A 122 -1.60 -6.71 17.60
CA ASN A 122 -1.19 -5.89 18.75
C ASN A 122 0.29 -5.41 18.76
N SER A 123 1.08 -5.71 17.72
CA SER A 123 2.40 -5.07 17.55
C SER A 123 2.26 -3.55 17.33
N PRO A 124 3.29 -2.74 17.60
CA PRO A 124 3.21 -1.29 17.40
C PRO A 124 2.84 -0.91 15.95
N LEU A 125 3.38 -1.63 14.96
CA LEU A 125 3.05 -1.40 13.55
C LEU A 125 1.59 -1.76 13.24
N TRP A 126 1.08 -2.85 13.83
CA TRP A 126 -0.35 -3.17 13.74
C TRP A 126 -1.20 -2.03 14.33
N ASN A 127 -0.87 -1.57 15.54
CA ASN A 127 -1.60 -0.51 16.23
C ASN A 127 -1.60 0.78 15.42
N PHE A 128 -0.48 1.10 14.77
CA PHE A 128 -0.43 2.24 13.87
C PHE A 128 -1.41 2.12 12.70
N ILE A 129 -1.47 0.95 12.05
CA ILE A 129 -2.33 0.72 10.88
C ILE A 129 -3.81 0.95 11.21
N THR A 130 -4.23 0.58 12.42
CA THR A 130 -5.65 0.46 12.78
C THR A 130 -6.18 1.58 13.67
N THR A 131 -5.30 2.20 14.45
CA THR A 131 -5.64 3.36 15.28
C THR A 131 -5.25 4.67 14.60
N GLY A 132 -4.40 4.60 13.57
CA GLY A 132 -3.86 5.76 12.87
C GLY A 132 -2.80 6.53 13.67
N GLN A 133 -2.37 6.01 14.82
CA GLN A 133 -1.44 6.70 15.73
C GLN A 133 -0.39 5.74 16.28
N LEU A 134 0.81 6.25 16.49
CA LEU A 134 1.93 5.52 17.06
C LEU A 134 2.77 6.44 17.95
N TYR A 135 2.84 6.12 19.24
CA TYR A 135 3.82 6.74 20.13
C TYR A 135 5.13 5.98 20.03
N TYR A 136 6.11 6.55 19.32
CA TYR A 136 7.37 5.86 19.01
C TYR A 136 8.58 6.29 19.84
N HIS A 137 8.41 7.27 20.74
CA HIS A 137 9.50 7.68 21.61
C HIS A 137 9.89 6.54 22.57
N GLY A 138 11.17 6.15 22.54
CA GLY A 138 11.68 5.02 23.32
C GLY A 138 11.29 3.64 22.76
N LEU A 139 10.59 3.56 21.62
CA LEU A 139 10.38 2.27 20.97
C LEU A 139 11.70 1.74 20.39
N PRO A 140 12.02 0.47 20.63
CA PRO A 140 13.18 -0.15 20.01
C PRO A 140 12.98 -0.30 18.49
N ALA A 141 14.07 -0.22 17.73
CA ALA A 141 14.05 -0.36 16.28
C ALA A 141 13.68 -1.79 15.79
N TRP A 142 13.52 -2.77 16.70
CA TRP A 142 13.39 -4.21 16.39
C TRP A 142 12.01 -4.83 16.63
N MET A 143 10.93 -4.06 16.55
CA MET A 143 9.56 -4.60 16.59
C MET A 143 8.94 -4.73 15.18
#